data_AF-A0A518JR54-F1
#
_entry.id   AF-A0A518JR54-F1
#
_cell.length_a   1.000
_cell.length_b   1.000
_cell.length_c   1.000
_cell.angle_alpha   90.00
_cell.angle_beta   90.00
_cell.angle_gamma   90.00
#
_symmetry.space_group_name_H-M   'P 1'
#
loop_
_entity.id
_entity.type
_entity.pdbx_description
1 polymer ?
#
loop_
_entity_poly.entity_id
_entity_poly.type
_entity_poly.pdbx_seq_one_letter_code
_entity_poly.pdbx_strand_id
1 'polypeptide(L)'
;MIASPSKTKQMKTTMNQRTNHRSLRFTPYAMAKLLYLRDIGPTEVGGFGISSASDLLLVEDIQLVEQVCSVVSVEFYDDSVADFFDKQVDAGRQPEQFARIWIHTHPGASPSPSGTDEETFDRCFGGVDWAVMHIIAEEGNTYTQARFNVGPGTERRLRSCVEFDREFPAADHEAWFIEYCDNVTVYDPFSSRHTFADTYDESDWWEQNPSATDRWSDNLLGAIS
;
A
#
# COMPACT_ATOMS: atom_id res chain seq x y z
N MET A 1 -45.45 46.87 23.01
CA MET A 1 -44.32 45.96 23.27
C MET A 1 -44.88 44.65 23.77
N ILE A 2 -44.66 43.56 23.06
CA ILE A 2 -44.33 42.19 23.51
C ILE A 2 -44.22 41.39 22.20
N ALA A 3 -42.99 41.07 21.83
CA ALA A 3 -42.68 40.31 20.62
C ALA A 3 -42.88 38.82 20.91
N SER A 4 -43.61 38.13 20.04
CA SER A 4 -43.70 36.66 20.02
C SER A 4 -42.40 36.07 19.47
N PRO A 5 -41.79 35.05 20.10
CA PRO A 5 -40.58 34.46 19.58
C PRO A 5 -40.88 33.55 18.38
N SER A 6 -40.16 33.85 17.30
CA SER A 6 -40.03 33.05 16.08
C SER A 6 -39.66 31.60 16.40
N LYS A 7 -40.43 30.66 15.85
CA LYS A 7 -40.08 29.23 15.81
C LYS A 7 -38.99 29.04 14.76
N THR A 8 -37.73 29.06 15.17
CA THR A 8 -36.61 28.63 14.34
C THR A 8 -36.72 27.13 14.11
N LYS A 9 -37.20 26.72 12.92
CA LYS A 9 -37.06 25.34 12.44
C LYS A 9 -35.57 25.02 12.37
N GLN A 10 -35.09 24.19 13.27
CA GLN A 10 -33.79 23.52 13.10
C GLN A 10 -33.87 22.67 11.84
N MET A 11 -33.26 23.15 10.76
CA MET A 11 -32.85 22.28 9.66
C MET A 11 -31.78 21.36 10.24
N LYS A 12 -32.18 20.13 10.59
CA LYS A 12 -31.25 19.03 10.72
C LYS A 12 -30.67 18.81 9.34
N THR A 13 -29.52 19.42 9.08
CA THR A 13 -28.66 19.03 7.97
C THR A 13 -28.19 17.62 8.28
N THR A 14 -28.98 16.63 7.89
CA THR A 14 -28.47 15.28 7.62
C THR A 14 -27.45 15.44 6.51
N MET A 15 -26.23 15.78 6.89
CA MET A 15 -25.09 15.77 6.01
C MET A 15 -24.97 14.33 5.55
N ASN A 16 -25.14 14.20 4.25
CA ASN A 16 -25.19 12.99 3.49
C ASN A 16 -23.83 12.28 3.62
N GLN A 17 -23.62 11.51 4.71
CA GLN A 17 -22.57 10.48 4.80
C GLN A 17 -22.91 9.36 3.82
N ARG A 18 -22.83 9.68 2.53
CA ARG A 18 -22.47 8.69 1.54
C ARG A 18 -20.97 8.58 1.66
N THR A 19 -20.51 7.76 2.61
CA THR A 19 -19.18 7.15 2.57
C THR A 19 -18.97 6.71 1.14
N ASN A 20 -18.08 7.41 0.43
CA ASN A 20 -17.86 7.13 -0.98
C ASN A 20 -17.02 5.85 -1.00
N HIS A 21 -17.66 4.68 -0.95
CA HIS A 21 -17.03 3.35 -1.01
C HIS A 21 -16.29 3.07 -2.34
N ARG A 22 -15.93 4.12 -3.07
CA ARG A 22 -15.24 4.13 -4.37
C ARG A 22 -13.92 4.92 -4.30
N SER A 23 -13.46 5.26 -3.12
CA SER A 23 -12.17 5.89 -2.87
C SER A 23 -11.35 5.05 -1.92
N LEU A 24 -10.05 4.97 -2.18
CA LEU A 24 -9.08 4.55 -1.18
C LEU A 24 -9.01 5.65 -0.13
N ARG A 25 -9.24 5.30 1.13
CA ARG A 25 -9.25 6.24 2.25
C ARG A 25 -8.11 5.91 3.17
N PHE A 26 -7.53 6.95 3.77
CA PHE A 26 -6.51 6.83 4.79
C PHE A 26 -7.02 7.43 6.09
N THR A 27 -6.70 6.80 7.21
CA THR A 27 -6.77 7.48 8.50
C THR A 27 -5.77 8.63 8.51
N PRO A 28 -5.96 9.65 9.37
CA PRO A 28 -5.01 10.75 9.47
C PRO A 28 -3.63 10.26 9.91
N TYR A 29 -3.58 9.20 10.73
CA TYR A 29 -2.34 8.54 11.13
C TYR A 29 -1.62 7.91 9.93
N ALA A 30 -2.30 7.06 9.14
CA ALA A 30 -1.71 6.42 7.97
C ALA A 30 -1.21 7.44 6.95
N MET A 31 -1.99 8.50 6.68
CA MET A 31 -1.55 9.57 5.78
C MET A 31 -0.36 10.34 6.33
N ALA A 32 -0.34 10.66 7.63
CA ALA A 32 0.79 11.36 8.24
C ALA A 32 2.07 10.53 8.18
N LYS A 33 1.98 9.23 8.47
CA LYS A 33 3.08 8.28 8.33
C LYS A 33 3.57 8.21 6.88
N LEU A 34 2.66 8.09 5.92
CA LEU A 34 3.02 8.05 4.49
C LEU A 34 3.81 9.30 4.04
N LEU A 35 3.32 10.49 4.42
CA LEU A 35 3.99 11.75 4.10
C LEU A 35 5.36 11.84 4.77
N TYR A 36 5.46 11.41 6.02
CA TYR A 36 6.74 11.35 6.75
C TYR A 36 7.74 10.44 6.03
N LEU A 37 7.33 9.23 5.64
CA LEU A 37 8.18 8.25 4.94
C LEU A 37 8.59 8.72 3.54
N ARG A 38 7.78 9.53 2.86
CA ARG A 38 8.17 10.19 1.60
C ARG A 38 9.27 11.23 1.84
N ASP A 39 9.14 12.04 2.88
CA ASP A 39 9.95 13.26 3.06
C ASP A 39 11.27 13.03 3.82
N ILE A 40 11.43 11.87 4.45
CA ILE A 40 12.62 11.53 5.27
C ILE A 40 13.89 11.31 4.45
N GLY A 41 13.77 10.83 3.21
CA GLY A 41 14.89 10.40 2.39
C GLY A 41 14.74 10.77 0.91
N PRO A 42 15.81 10.65 0.11
CA PRO A 42 15.80 11.07 -1.29
C PRO A 42 15.29 10.00 -2.26
N THR A 43 14.99 8.78 -1.78
CA THR A 43 14.58 7.65 -2.60
C THR A 43 13.08 7.47 -2.60
N GLU A 44 12.60 6.63 -3.51
CA GLU A 44 11.30 6.00 -3.34
C GLU A 44 11.30 5.11 -2.09
N VAL A 45 10.10 4.85 -1.55
CA VAL A 45 9.86 3.93 -0.44
C VAL A 45 8.54 3.23 -0.72
N GLY A 46 8.51 1.91 -0.54
CA GLY A 46 7.32 1.08 -0.73
C GLY A 46 6.88 0.38 0.57
N GLY A 47 5.59 0.10 0.68
CA GLY A 47 5.04 -0.65 1.79
C GLY A 47 3.63 -1.16 1.52
N PHE A 48 3.08 -1.82 2.53
CA PHE A 48 1.74 -2.39 2.50
C PHE A 48 0.77 -1.55 3.32
N GLY A 49 -0.39 -1.24 2.73
CA GLY A 49 -1.51 -0.65 3.46
C GLY A 49 -2.22 -1.69 4.31
N ILE A 50 -2.34 -1.41 5.61
CA ILE A 50 -3.09 -2.22 6.57
C ILE A 50 -4.50 -1.66 6.68
N SER A 51 -5.49 -2.39 6.18
CA SER A 51 -6.88 -1.99 6.11
C SER A 51 -7.71 -2.38 7.33
N SER A 52 -8.75 -1.59 7.55
CA SER A 52 -9.81 -1.88 8.50
C SER A 52 -10.50 -3.21 8.19
N ALA A 53 -10.73 -4.04 9.21
CA ALA A 53 -11.42 -5.32 9.06
C ALA A 53 -12.86 -5.18 8.51
N SER A 54 -13.52 -4.06 8.79
CA SER A 54 -14.88 -3.77 8.32
C SER A 54 -14.93 -3.08 6.95
N ASP A 55 -13.80 -2.60 6.46
CA ASP A 55 -13.75 -1.71 5.29
C ASP A 55 -12.36 -1.77 4.64
N LEU A 56 -12.21 -2.68 3.67
CA LEU A 56 -10.92 -2.99 3.07
C LEU A 56 -10.30 -1.84 2.25
N LEU A 57 -11.06 -0.79 1.95
CA LEU A 57 -10.57 0.42 1.28
C LEU A 57 -10.27 1.56 2.26
N LEU A 58 -10.34 1.32 3.57
CA LEU A 58 -9.86 2.24 4.60
C LEU A 58 -8.54 1.73 5.17
N VAL A 59 -7.45 2.38 4.81
CA VAL A 59 -6.10 2.13 5.31
C VAL A 59 -5.93 2.79 6.68
N GLU A 60 -5.66 1.98 7.69
CA GLU A 60 -5.48 2.39 9.09
C GLU A 60 -4.01 2.61 9.45
N ASP A 61 -3.10 1.86 8.82
CA ASP A 61 -1.65 1.99 8.96
C ASP A 61 -0.93 1.58 7.66
N ILE A 62 0.35 1.89 7.55
CA ILE A 62 1.22 1.49 6.44
C ILE A 62 2.44 0.85 7.04
N GLN A 63 2.85 -0.31 6.54
CA GLN A 63 4.02 -1.01 7.05
C GLN A 63 5.05 -1.22 5.95
N LEU A 64 6.29 -0.84 6.25
CA LEU A 64 7.44 -1.14 5.42
C LEU A 64 7.89 -2.59 5.64
N VAL A 65 8.50 -3.13 4.60
CA VAL A 65 9.31 -4.35 4.65
C VAL A 65 10.70 -3.99 4.15
N GLU A 66 11.68 -4.84 4.46
CA GLU A 66 13.05 -4.62 4.01
C GLU A 66 13.08 -4.48 2.49
N GLN A 67 13.78 -3.46 2.02
CA GLN A 67 13.74 -3.04 0.64
C GLN A 67 15.01 -2.32 0.22
N VAL A 68 15.31 -2.42 -1.07
CA VAL A 68 16.36 -1.64 -1.74
C VAL A 68 15.68 -0.60 -2.61
N CYS A 69 16.04 0.67 -2.37
CA CYS A 69 15.39 1.81 -3.00
C CYS A 69 16.38 2.64 -3.80
N SER A 70 15.93 3.13 -4.95
CA SER A 70 16.60 4.18 -5.71
C SER A 70 15.67 5.39 -5.83
N VAL A 71 16.09 6.40 -6.59
CA VAL A 71 15.24 7.58 -6.89
C VAL A 71 14.07 7.26 -7.84
N VAL A 72 14.02 6.05 -8.42
CA VAL A 72 13.05 5.63 -9.44
C VAL A 72 12.60 4.17 -9.31
N SER A 73 12.96 3.49 -8.21
CA SER A 73 12.58 2.09 -8.02
C SER A 73 12.56 1.69 -6.54
N VAL A 74 11.71 0.72 -6.24
CA VAL A 74 11.68 0.00 -4.96
C VAL A 74 11.65 -1.50 -5.24
N GLU A 75 12.47 -2.27 -4.53
CA GLU A 75 12.48 -3.72 -4.57
C GLU A 75 12.43 -4.28 -3.15
N PHE A 76 11.49 -5.19 -2.88
CA PHE A 76 11.34 -5.82 -1.57
C PHE A 76 12.17 -7.10 -1.47
N TYR A 77 12.73 -7.37 -0.29
CA TYR A 77 13.31 -8.68 -0.01
C TYR A 77 12.20 -9.71 0.26
N ASP A 78 12.21 -10.82 -0.49
CA ASP A 78 11.17 -11.86 -0.40
C ASP A 78 11.02 -12.43 1.02
N ASP A 79 12.13 -12.66 1.73
CA ASP A 79 12.12 -13.14 3.12
C ASP A 79 11.43 -12.13 4.06
N SER A 80 11.63 -10.83 3.84
CA SER A 80 10.99 -9.79 4.64
C SER A 80 9.48 -9.68 4.36
N VAL A 81 9.07 -9.91 3.11
CA VAL A 81 7.65 -10.03 2.75
C VAL A 81 7.02 -11.26 3.43
N ALA A 82 7.69 -12.41 3.42
CA ALA A 82 7.21 -13.61 4.09
C ALA A 82 7.05 -13.40 5.61
N ASP A 83 8.06 -12.83 6.26
CA ASP A 83 8.03 -12.46 7.68
C ASP A 83 6.88 -11.48 8.00
N PHE A 84 6.64 -10.52 7.12
CA PHE A 84 5.50 -9.60 7.26
C PHE A 84 4.18 -10.37 7.22
N PHE A 85 3.98 -11.28 6.26
CA PHE A 85 2.75 -12.06 6.14
C PHE A 85 2.50 -12.89 7.41
N ASP A 86 3.52 -13.59 7.91
CA ASP A 86 3.41 -14.39 9.13
C ASP A 86 3.04 -13.53 10.35
N LYS A 87 3.71 -12.39 10.54
CA LYS A 87 3.41 -11.44 11.62
C LYS A 87 1.97 -10.90 11.54
N GLN A 88 1.44 -10.66 10.33
CA GLN A 88 0.06 -10.18 10.17
C GLN A 88 -0.98 -11.27 10.48
N VAL A 89 -0.70 -12.52 10.08
CA VAL A 89 -1.54 -13.68 10.40
C VAL A 89 -1.53 -13.97 11.89
N ASP A 90 -0.37 -13.92 12.55
CA ASP A 90 -0.24 -14.07 14.01
C ASP A 90 -1.00 -12.98 14.78
N ALA A 91 -1.07 -11.78 14.21
CA ALA A 91 -1.89 -10.69 14.73
C ALA A 91 -3.40 -10.85 14.43
N GLY A 92 -3.82 -11.95 13.80
CA GLY A 92 -5.21 -12.32 13.53
C GLY A 92 -5.82 -11.62 12.31
N ARG A 93 -5.02 -10.99 11.45
CA ARG A 93 -5.52 -10.31 10.25
C ARG A 93 -5.69 -11.28 9.09
N GLN A 94 -6.67 -11.01 8.25
CA GLN A 94 -6.86 -11.74 6.99
C GLN A 94 -5.99 -11.14 5.88
N PRO A 95 -5.51 -11.92 4.89
CA PRO A 95 -4.71 -11.42 3.78
C PRO A 95 -5.34 -10.22 3.04
N GLU A 96 -6.67 -10.16 2.97
CA GLU A 96 -7.39 -9.04 2.37
C GLU A 96 -7.12 -7.70 3.06
N GLN A 97 -6.72 -7.73 4.33
CA GLN A 97 -6.44 -6.55 5.12
C GLN A 97 -5.03 -6.02 4.94
N PHE A 98 -4.06 -6.82 4.50
CA PHE A 98 -2.64 -6.38 4.50
C PHE A 98 -1.88 -6.71 3.22
N ALA A 99 -2.38 -7.64 2.39
CA ALA A 99 -1.70 -8.12 1.18
C ALA A 99 -2.39 -7.66 -0.12
N ARG A 100 -3.17 -6.58 -0.06
CA ARG A 100 -3.99 -6.11 -1.21
C ARG A 100 -3.68 -4.68 -1.63
N ILE A 101 -3.06 -3.88 -0.78
CA ILE A 101 -2.82 -2.47 -1.04
C ILE A 101 -1.32 -2.26 -0.98
N TRP A 102 -0.72 -2.08 -2.15
CA TRP A 102 0.66 -1.67 -2.28
C TRP A 102 0.73 -0.15 -2.40
N ILE A 103 1.62 0.45 -1.63
CA ILE A 103 1.81 1.89 -1.58
C ILE A 103 3.29 2.16 -1.84
N HIS A 104 3.60 3.08 -2.75
CA HIS A 104 4.96 3.59 -2.88
C HIS A 104 5.01 5.11 -3.06
N THR A 105 6.17 5.69 -2.79
CA THR A 105 6.40 7.13 -2.86
C THR A 105 7.25 7.47 -4.07
N HIS A 106 6.96 8.60 -4.71
CA HIS A 106 7.85 9.22 -5.68
C HIS A 106 8.45 10.50 -5.07
N PRO A 107 9.78 10.64 -5.01
CA PRO A 107 10.42 11.85 -4.52
C PRO A 107 10.30 13.04 -5.50
N GLY A 108 9.75 12.84 -6.70
CA GLY A 108 9.42 13.92 -7.64
C GLY A 108 7.95 14.34 -7.60
N ALA A 109 7.56 15.29 -8.45
CA ALA A 109 6.18 15.79 -8.52
C ALA A 109 5.18 14.87 -9.25
N SER A 110 5.67 13.89 -10.03
CA SER A 110 4.82 13.03 -10.86
C SER A 110 4.39 11.78 -10.08
N PRO A 111 3.08 11.54 -9.87
CA PRO A 111 2.59 10.32 -9.24
C PRO A 111 2.33 9.19 -10.24
N SER A 112 2.55 9.39 -11.55
CA SER A 112 2.23 8.38 -12.56
C SER A 112 3.17 7.17 -12.44
N PRO A 113 2.66 5.94 -12.55
CA PRO A 113 3.48 4.75 -12.46
C PRO A 113 4.49 4.69 -13.61
N SER A 114 5.66 4.13 -13.31
CA SER A 114 6.66 3.70 -14.29
C SER A 114 6.30 2.33 -14.88
N GLY A 115 7.00 1.90 -15.93
CA GLY A 115 6.85 0.53 -16.45
C GLY A 115 7.27 -0.53 -15.42
N THR A 116 8.27 -0.22 -14.59
CA THR A 116 8.71 -1.07 -13.47
C THR A 116 7.62 -1.22 -12.42
N ASP A 117 6.85 -0.16 -12.14
CA ASP A 117 5.76 -0.20 -11.17
C ASP A 117 4.63 -1.11 -11.66
N GLU A 118 4.27 -1.00 -12.94
CA GLU A 118 3.23 -1.83 -13.55
C GLU A 118 3.64 -3.31 -13.60
N GLU A 119 4.90 -3.61 -13.95
CA GLU A 119 5.44 -4.97 -13.95
C GLU A 119 5.49 -5.57 -12.54
N THR A 120 5.95 -4.79 -11.55
CA THR A 120 5.98 -5.22 -10.15
C THR A 120 4.57 -5.48 -9.63
N PHE A 121 3.63 -4.59 -9.95
CA PHE A 121 2.24 -4.77 -9.56
C PHE A 121 1.62 -6.01 -10.20
N ASP A 122 1.89 -6.28 -11.47
CA ASP A 122 1.40 -7.47 -12.17
C ASP A 122 2.00 -8.76 -11.61
N ARG A 123 3.33 -8.79 -11.40
CA ARG A 123 4.04 -9.95 -10.86
C ARG A 123 3.58 -10.30 -9.45
N CYS A 124 3.46 -9.31 -8.57
CA CYS A 124 3.15 -9.52 -7.15
C CYS A 124 1.65 -9.66 -6.86
N PHE A 125 0.79 -9.03 -7.67
CA PHE A 125 -0.66 -8.95 -7.40
C PHE A 125 -1.55 -9.41 -8.57
N GLY A 126 -0.99 -9.92 -9.67
CA GLY A 126 -1.77 -10.44 -10.79
C GLY A 126 -2.60 -11.68 -10.45
N GLY A 127 -2.16 -12.46 -9.46
CA GLY A 127 -2.83 -13.70 -9.03
C GLY A 127 -3.97 -13.53 -8.01
N VAL A 128 -4.20 -12.32 -7.49
CA VAL A 128 -5.16 -12.10 -6.38
C VAL A 128 -6.49 -11.54 -6.89
N ASP A 129 -7.60 -11.75 -6.16
CA ASP A 129 -8.94 -11.33 -6.62
C ASP A 129 -9.04 -9.82 -6.91
N TRP A 130 -8.36 -9.01 -6.09
CA TRP A 130 -8.25 -7.58 -6.26
C TRP A 130 -6.96 -7.05 -5.61
N ALA A 131 -6.46 -5.95 -6.12
CA ALA A 131 -5.35 -5.22 -5.52
C ALA A 131 -5.43 -3.73 -5.84
N VAL A 132 -4.75 -2.91 -5.05
CA VAL A 132 -4.66 -1.47 -5.24
C VAL A 132 -3.21 -1.06 -5.22
N MET A 133 -2.79 -0.32 -6.26
CA MET A 133 -1.54 0.42 -6.28
C MET A 133 -1.85 1.88 -5.93
N HIS A 134 -1.16 2.42 -4.92
CA HIS A 134 -1.24 3.81 -4.55
C HIS A 134 0.15 4.46 -4.59
N ILE A 135 0.26 5.57 -5.29
CA ILE A 135 1.50 6.35 -5.37
C ILE A 135 1.23 7.72 -4.79
N ILE A 136 2.13 8.20 -3.94
CA ILE A 136 2.16 9.59 -3.50
C ILE A 136 3.44 10.25 -3.96
N ALA A 137 3.31 11.41 -4.59
CA ALA A 137 4.41 12.22 -5.04
C ALA A 137 4.54 13.47 -4.15
N GLU A 138 5.53 14.32 -4.44
CA GLU A 138 5.62 15.64 -3.84
C GLU A 138 4.35 16.47 -4.07
N GLU A 139 4.15 17.50 -3.24
CA GLU A 139 2.99 18.40 -3.28
C GLU A 139 1.62 17.71 -3.06
N GLY A 140 1.62 16.44 -2.64
CA GLY A 140 0.41 15.68 -2.39
C GLY A 140 -0.28 15.15 -3.66
N ASN A 141 0.44 15.15 -4.79
CA ASN A 141 -0.06 14.51 -6.01
C ASN A 141 -0.15 13.00 -5.78
N THR A 142 -1.26 12.38 -6.20
CA THR A 142 -1.49 10.96 -5.95
C THR A 142 -1.93 10.20 -7.19
N TYR A 143 -1.55 8.94 -7.22
CA TYR A 143 -2.05 7.95 -8.15
C TYR A 143 -2.67 6.79 -7.39
N THR A 144 -3.83 6.33 -7.81
CA THR A 144 -4.50 5.18 -7.21
C THR A 144 -5.23 4.39 -8.28
N GLN A 145 -4.83 3.15 -8.47
CA GLN A 145 -5.46 2.22 -9.40
C GLN A 145 -5.86 0.97 -8.63
N ALA A 146 -7.13 0.59 -8.75
CA ALA A 146 -7.61 -0.70 -8.30
C ALA A 146 -7.70 -1.63 -9.51
N ARG A 147 -7.19 -2.84 -9.35
CA ARG A 147 -7.35 -3.94 -10.28
C ARG A 147 -8.22 -5.00 -9.63
N PHE A 148 -9.17 -5.52 -10.39
CA PHE A 148 -10.02 -6.64 -10.02
C PHE A 148 -9.78 -7.74 -11.03
N ASN A 149 -9.32 -8.90 -10.59
CA ASN A 149 -9.02 -10.04 -11.46
C ASN A 149 -10.19 -11.05 -11.50
N VAL A 150 -11.23 -10.83 -10.70
CA VAL A 150 -12.47 -11.61 -10.75
C VAL A 150 -13.35 -11.21 -11.94
N GLY A 151 -13.93 -12.21 -12.62
CA GLY A 151 -14.81 -11.99 -13.78
C GLY A 151 -14.02 -11.55 -15.04
N PRO A 152 -14.50 -10.58 -15.84
CA PRO A 152 -13.80 -10.18 -17.07
C PRO A 152 -12.47 -9.44 -16.81
N GLY A 153 -12.09 -9.22 -15.56
CA GLY A 153 -11.00 -8.35 -15.18
C GLY A 153 -11.37 -6.87 -15.38
N THR A 154 -11.08 -6.00 -14.42
CA THR A 154 -11.23 -4.56 -14.65
C THR A 154 -10.22 -3.76 -13.85
N GLU A 155 -9.70 -2.71 -14.48
CA GLU A 155 -8.89 -1.71 -13.81
C GLU A 155 -9.67 -0.41 -13.69
N ARG A 156 -9.59 0.22 -12.52
CA ARG A 156 -10.32 1.45 -12.24
C ARG A 156 -9.46 2.44 -11.47
N ARG A 157 -9.52 3.69 -11.93
CA ARG A 157 -9.00 4.83 -11.19
C ARG A 157 -9.84 5.08 -9.94
N LEU A 158 -9.21 5.05 -8.78
CA LEU A 158 -9.85 5.47 -7.53
C LEU A 158 -9.42 6.90 -7.17
N ARG A 159 -10.26 7.57 -6.39
CA ARG A 159 -9.82 8.77 -5.66
C ARG A 159 -9.11 8.33 -4.38
N SER A 160 -8.12 9.11 -3.94
CA SER A 160 -7.55 9.02 -2.59
C SER A 160 -8.05 10.18 -1.74
N CYS A 161 -8.36 9.94 -0.46
CA CYS A 161 -8.66 11.00 0.50
C CYS A 161 -8.37 10.58 1.94
N VAL A 162 -8.27 11.57 2.84
CA VAL A 162 -8.13 11.35 4.28
C VAL A 162 -9.50 11.40 4.94
N GLU A 163 -9.80 10.41 5.79
CA GLU A 163 -11.04 10.35 6.58
C GLU A 163 -10.77 10.79 8.03
N PHE A 164 -11.44 11.87 8.48
CA PHE A 164 -11.29 12.43 9.83
C PHE A 164 -12.43 12.04 10.78
N ASP A 165 -13.29 11.10 10.37
CA ASP A 165 -14.54 10.78 11.06
C ASP A 165 -14.34 9.85 12.28
N ARG A 166 -13.10 9.44 12.57
CA ARG A 166 -12.74 8.50 13.66
C ARG A 166 -11.66 9.11 14.55
N GLU A 167 -11.56 8.63 15.78
CA GLU A 167 -10.39 8.92 16.63
C GLU A 167 -9.14 8.28 16.03
N PHE A 168 -8.01 8.98 16.12
CA PHE A 168 -6.73 8.53 15.60
C PHE A 168 -5.60 8.90 16.56
N PRO A 169 -4.54 8.09 16.64
CA PRO A 169 -3.39 8.39 17.48
C PRO A 169 -2.59 9.59 16.94
N ALA A 170 -1.79 10.19 17.82
CA ALA A 170 -0.84 11.22 17.42
C ALA A 170 0.27 10.64 16.52
N ALA A 171 0.96 11.52 15.80
CA ALA A 171 2.12 11.14 15.00
C ALA A 171 3.25 10.59 15.89
N ASP A 172 3.87 9.49 15.46
CA ASP A 172 4.97 8.83 16.17
C ASP A 172 6.22 8.82 15.29
N HIS A 173 6.87 9.98 15.20
CA HIS A 173 8.02 10.16 14.31
C HIS A 173 9.21 9.27 14.70
N GLU A 174 9.36 8.92 15.98
CA GLU A 174 10.46 8.07 16.44
C GLU A 174 10.26 6.64 15.93
N ALA A 175 9.07 6.07 16.13
CA ALA A 175 8.76 4.74 15.61
C ALA A 175 8.87 4.67 14.09
N TRP A 176 8.36 5.70 13.39
CA TRP A 176 8.43 5.76 11.92
C TRP A 176 9.85 5.90 11.39
N PHE A 177 10.71 6.65 12.09
CA PHE A 177 12.12 6.78 11.74
C PHE A 177 12.86 5.45 11.91
N ILE A 178 12.61 4.75 13.02
CA ILE A 178 13.20 3.43 13.28
C ILE A 178 12.76 2.44 12.20
N GLU A 179 11.46 2.37 11.88
CA GLU A 179 10.95 1.53 10.81
C GLU A 179 11.60 1.85 9.46
N TYR A 180 11.79 3.14 9.14
CA TYR A 180 12.49 3.55 7.92
C TYR A 180 13.94 3.04 7.92
N CYS A 181 14.69 3.26 9.01
CA CYS A 181 16.09 2.82 9.11
C CYS A 181 16.26 1.30 9.06
N ASP A 182 15.34 0.56 9.64
CA ASP A 182 15.39 -0.90 9.69
C ASP A 182 15.05 -1.53 8.33
N ASN A 183 14.22 -0.86 7.52
CA ASN A 183 13.70 -1.45 6.29
C ASN A 183 14.29 -0.85 5.00
N VAL A 184 14.74 0.39 4.99
CA VAL A 184 15.13 1.08 3.74
C VAL A 184 16.64 1.09 3.52
N THR A 185 17.08 0.36 2.50
CA THR A 185 18.46 0.41 2.00
C THR A 185 18.53 1.26 0.74
N VAL A 186 19.32 2.34 0.76
CA VAL A 186 19.54 3.18 -0.44
C VAL A 186 20.52 2.50 -1.38
N TYR A 187 20.09 2.24 -2.61
CA TYR A 187 20.95 1.79 -3.70
C TYR A 187 21.81 2.95 -4.19
N ASP A 188 23.12 2.84 -3.97
CA ASP A 188 24.11 3.75 -4.53
C ASP A 188 24.92 3.01 -5.61
N PRO A 189 24.71 3.31 -6.91
CA PRO A 189 25.44 2.67 -8.00
C PRO A 189 26.95 2.98 -8.01
N PHE A 190 27.43 3.89 -7.16
CA PHE A 190 28.82 4.27 -7.03
C PHE A 190 29.44 3.89 -5.67
N SER A 191 28.66 3.28 -4.76
CA SER A 191 29.19 2.82 -3.47
C SER A 191 30.08 1.59 -3.69
N SER A 192 31.38 1.85 -3.70
CA SER A 192 32.42 0.83 -3.76
C SER A 192 32.53 0.11 -2.42
N ARG A 193 31.58 -0.79 -2.15
CA ARG A 193 31.75 -1.91 -1.21
C ARG A 193 31.41 -3.23 -1.91
N HIS A 194 32.27 -3.60 -2.86
CA HIS A 194 32.48 -5.01 -3.17
C HIS A 194 33.14 -5.69 -1.96
N THR A 195 32.31 -6.16 -1.05
CA THR A 195 32.57 -7.39 -0.28
C THR A 195 31.34 -8.25 -0.38
N PHE A 196 31.03 -8.70 -1.59
CA PHE A 196 30.30 -9.94 -1.81
C PHE A 196 31.30 -10.93 -2.39
N ALA A 197 32.10 -11.51 -1.49
CA ALA A 197 32.57 -12.87 -1.70
C ALA A 197 31.33 -13.77 -1.54
N ASP A 198 30.65 -14.02 -2.65
CA ASP A 198 30.38 -15.36 -3.15
C ASP A 198 29.33 -15.30 -4.26
N THR A 199 29.84 -15.48 -5.49
CA THR A 199 29.22 -16.18 -6.62
C THR A 199 27.79 -15.77 -7.03
N TYR A 200 27.69 -14.70 -7.83
CA TYR A 200 26.70 -14.67 -8.91
C TYR A 200 27.44 -14.44 -10.23
N ASP A 201 27.42 -15.48 -11.06
CA ASP A 201 27.94 -15.50 -12.42
C ASP A 201 27.01 -14.65 -13.29
N GLU A 202 27.53 -13.57 -13.86
CA GLU A 202 26.85 -12.62 -14.77
C GLU A 202 26.51 -13.22 -16.15
N SER A 203 26.26 -14.53 -16.24
CA SER A 203 26.17 -15.24 -17.52
C SER A 203 24.79 -15.83 -17.87
N ASP A 204 23.79 -15.79 -16.98
CA ASP A 204 22.49 -16.50 -17.19
C ASP A 204 21.26 -15.61 -17.48
N TRP A 205 21.46 -14.32 -17.80
CA TRP A 205 20.36 -13.34 -17.96
C TRP A 205 19.60 -13.34 -19.31
N TRP A 206 19.32 -14.49 -19.95
CA TRP A 206 18.41 -14.49 -21.12
C TRP A 206 17.65 -15.79 -21.47
N GLU A 207 17.84 -16.92 -20.78
CA GLU A 207 17.09 -18.14 -21.11
C GLU A 207 16.67 -18.92 -19.87
N GLN A 208 15.49 -18.63 -19.34
CA GLN A 208 14.56 -19.65 -18.88
C GLN A 208 13.17 -19.08 -18.61
N ASN A 209 12.22 -19.54 -19.41
CA ASN A 209 10.79 -19.32 -19.27
C ASN A 209 10.28 -20.39 -18.28
N PRO A 210 9.83 -20.07 -17.05
CA PRO A 210 9.23 -21.08 -16.19
C PRO A 210 7.87 -21.48 -16.77
N SER A 211 7.76 -22.74 -17.18
CA SER A 211 6.55 -23.33 -17.71
C SER A 211 5.40 -23.21 -16.71
N ALA A 212 4.23 -22.82 -17.22
CA ALA A 212 2.97 -22.74 -16.50
C ALA A 212 2.54 -24.09 -15.90
N THR A 213 3.08 -24.47 -14.75
CA THR A 213 2.52 -25.48 -13.85
C THR A 213 3.08 -25.27 -12.45
N ASP A 214 2.45 -24.40 -11.67
CA ASP A 214 2.19 -24.68 -10.26
C ASP A 214 0.80 -24.15 -9.92
N ARG A 215 -0.18 -25.02 -10.20
CA ARG A 215 -1.58 -24.85 -9.83
C ARG A 215 -1.70 -25.04 -8.32
N TRP A 216 -2.06 -23.98 -7.61
CA TRP A 216 -2.70 -24.14 -6.30
C TRP A 216 -4.16 -24.50 -6.54
N SER A 217 -4.41 -25.80 -6.64
CA SER A 217 -5.75 -26.39 -6.62
C SER A 217 -5.91 -27.31 -5.40
N ASP A 218 -7.06 -27.12 -4.75
CA ASP A 218 -7.79 -28.01 -3.84
C ASP A 218 -7.43 -28.05 -2.34
N ASN A 219 -8.34 -27.53 -1.51
CA ASN A 219 -9.40 -28.39 -0.93
C ASN A 219 -10.38 -27.59 -0.04
N LEU A 220 -11.62 -27.42 -0.50
CA LEU A 220 -12.74 -27.03 0.36
C LEU A 220 -14.07 -27.60 -0.18
N LEU A 221 -14.24 -28.92 -0.12
CA LEU A 221 -15.55 -29.57 -0.16
C LEU A 221 -15.52 -30.87 0.65
N GLY A 222 -16.21 -30.90 1.79
CA GLY A 222 -16.46 -32.16 2.50
C GLY A 222 -16.93 -32.07 3.94
N ALA A 223 -18.03 -31.36 4.24
CA ALA A 223 -18.78 -31.59 5.48
C ALA A 223 -20.22 -31.03 5.40
N ILE A 224 -21.11 -31.70 4.65
CA ILE A 224 -22.54 -31.68 4.93
C ILE A 224 -23.14 -33.07 4.65
N SER A 225 -23.27 -33.89 5.69
CA SER A 225 -24.41 -34.77 5.98
C SER A 225 -24.25 -35.35 7.38
#